data_AF-X1RQM3-F1
#
_entry.id   AF-X1RQM3-F1
#
_cell.length_a   1.000
_cell.length_b   1.000
_cell.length_c   1.000
_cell.angle_alpha   90.00
_cell.angle_beta   90.00
_cell.angle_gamma   90.00
#
_symmetry.space_group_name_H-M   'P 1'
#
loop_
_entity.id
_entity.type
_entity.pdbx_description
1 polymer ?
#
loop_
_entity_poly.entity_id
_entity_poly.type
_entity_poly.pdbx_seq_one_letter_code
_entity_poly.pdbx_strand_id
1 'polypeptide(L)'
;ASLIMIKAYYKDKKEERDTVLIPDSAHGTNPASSHLCGFRMIEIKSNEDGVMDLDDLKDKMSERVAVLMLTIPNTLGLFARNILEVSRIIHDKEGFLYLDGANL
;
A
#
# COMPACT_ATOMS: atom_id res chain seq x y z
N ALA A 1 1.85 8.26 11.97
CA ALA A 1 3.07 7.77 12.66
C ALA A 1 3.75 6.64 11.88
N SER A 2 3.02 5.63 11.39
CA SER A 2 3.61 4.43 10.78
C SER A 2 4.46 4.68 9.52
N LEU A 3 4.06 5.61 8.64
CA LEU A 3 4.87 5.93 7.45
C LEU A 3 6.25 6.50 7.79
N ILE A 4 6.36 7.26 8.89
CA ILE A 4 7.65 7.78 9.38
C ILE A 4 8.51 6.64 9.93
N MET A 5 7.90 5.67 10.64
CA MET A 5 8.57 4.47 11.13
C MET A 5 9.12 3.62 9.98
N ILE A 6 8.32 3.40 8.94
CA ILE A 6 8.74 2.67 7.73
C ILE A 6 9.90 3.40 7.04
N LYS A 7 9.82 4.73 6.92
CA LYS A 7 10.91 5.54 6.37
C LYS A 7 12.20 5.43 7.20
N ALA A 8 12.08 5.42 8.53
CA ALA A 8 13.21 5.24 9.43
C ALA A 8 13.83 3.84 9.30
N TYR A 9 13.02 2.79 9.14
CA TYR A 9 13.49 1.42 8.92
C TYR A 9 14.34 1.29 7.66
N TYR A 10 13.86 1.78 6.51
CA TYR A 10 14.64 1.70 5.27
C TYR A 10 15.87 2.60 5.30
N LYS A 11 15.81 3.74 6.00
CA LYS A 11 16.99 4.59 6.24
C LYS A 11 18.08 3.85 7.03
N ASP A 12 17.71 3.08 8.05
CA ASP A 12 18.65 2.27 8.85
C ASP A 12 19.27 1.14 8.01
N LYS A 13 18.45 0.46 7.21
CA LYS A 13 18.92 -0.53 6.22
C LYS A 13 19.75 0.05 5.07
N LYS A 14 19.81 1.38 4.92
CA LYS A 14 20.43 2.08 3.77
C LYS A 14 19.80 1.70 2.42
N GLU A 15 18.50 1.45 2.42
CA GLU A 15 17.71 1.19 1.23
C GLU A 15 16.91 2.43 0.82
N GLU A 16 16.90 2.75 -0.48
CA GLU A 16 16.14 3.88 -1.00
C GLU A 16 14.77 3.41 -1.51
N ARG A 17 13.78 3.42 -0.61
CA ARG A 17 12.39 3.10 -0.92
C ARG A 17 11.50 4.32 -0.73
N ASP A 18 11.12 4.91 -1.85
CA ASP A 18 10.44 6.19 -1.92
C ASP A 18 8.98 6.08 -2.35
N THR A 19 8.48 4.87 -2.60
CA THR A 19 7.18 4.67 -3.26
C THR A 19 6.14 4.06 -2.30
N VAL A 20 4.95 4.65 -2.26
CA VAL A 20 3.75 4.11 -1.59
C VAL A 20 2.74 3.70 -2.65
N LEU A 21 2.25 2.46 -2.54
CA LEU A 21 1.12 1.99 -3.32
C LEU A 21 -0.18 2.30 -2.58
N ILE A 22 -1.18 2.84 -3.28
CA ILE A 22 -2.46 3.24 -2.69
C ILE A 22 -3.59 2.78 -3.63
N PRO A 23 -4.58 2.00 -3.17
CA PRO A 23 -5.77 1.68 -3.96
C PRO A 23 -6.53 2.95 -4.36
N ASP A 24 -7.13 2.97 -5.54
CA ASP A 24 -8.07 4.00 -5.98
C ASP A 24 -9.25 4.21 -5.01
N SER A 25 -9.59 3.19 -4.23
CA SER A 25 -10.63 3.20 -3.22
C SER A 25 -10.17 3.76 -1.86
N ALA A 26 -8.93 4.20 -1.69
CA ALA A 26 -8.41 4.59 -0.37
C ALA A 26 -9.06 5.86 0.18
N HIS A 27 -9.18 5.97 1.51
CA HIS A 27 -9.59 7.21 2.15
C HIS A 27 -8.57 8.33 1.87
N GLY A 28 -9.04 9.57 1.70
CA GLY A 28 -8.20 10.71 1.31
C GLY A 28 -7.05 11.04 2.28
N THR A 29 -7.10 10.55 3.52
CA THR A 29 -6.00 10.66 4.49
C THR A 29 -4.76 9.86 4.07
N ASN A 30 -4.92 8.79 3.29
CA ASN A 30 -3.81 7.93 2.87
C ASN A 30 -2.89 8.64 1.87
N PRO A 31 -3.39 9.22 0.76
CA PRO A 31 -2.54 10.00 -0.12
C PRO A 31 -2.00 11.27 0.56
N ALA A 32 -2.80 11.94 1.39
CA ALA A 32 -2.34 13.12 2.14
C ALA A 32 -1.17 12.79 3.08
N SER A 33 -1.27 11.69 3.84
CA SER A 33 -0.21 11.24 4.77
C SER A 33 1.05 10.81 4.03
N SER A 34 0.90 10.15 2.89
CA SER A 34 2.01 9.74 2.03
C SER A 34 2.78 10.93 1.48
N HIS A 35 2.07 11.95 1.00
CA HIS A 35 2.66 13.21 0.54
C HIS A 35 3.39 13.93 1.68
N LEU A 36 2.77 14.07 2.86
CA LEU A 36 3.38 14.70 4.03
C LEU A 36 4.66 13.98 4.49
N CYS A 37 4.73 12.66 4.31
CA CYS A 37 5.93 11.87 4.64
C CYS A 37 6.98 11.88 3.51
N GLY A 38 6.71 12.57 2.39
CA GLY A 38 7.62 12.71 1.25
C GLY A 38 7.79 11.42 0.45
N PHE A 39 6.75 10.61 0.35
CA PHE A 39 6.73 9.45 -0.55
C PHE A 39 6.12 9.84 -1.91
N ARG A 40 6.62 9.20 -2.98
CA ARG A 40 5.94 9.14 -4.27
C ARG A 40 4.78 8.17 -4.18
N MET A 41 3.61 8.58 -4.67
CA MET A 41 2.43 7.72 -4.69
C MET A 41 2.24 7.10 -6.05
N ILE A 42 1.87 5.83 -6.07
CA ILE A 42 1.38 5.14 -7.25
C ILE A 42 0.03 4.52 -6.90
N GLU A 43 -0.98 4.87 -7.68
CA GLU A 43 -2.33 4.33 -7.52
C GLU A 43 -2.39 2.88 -8.03
N ILE A 44 -3.10 2.01 -7.31
CA ILE A 44 -3.45 0.65 -7.74
C ILE A 44 -4.95 0.63 -8.07
N LYS A 45 -5.28 0.10 -9.24
CA LYS A 45 -6.67 0.05 -9.71
C LYS A 45 -7.46 -1.04 -8.98
N SER A 46 -8.76 -0.82 -8.85
CA SER A 46 -9.73 -1.87 -8.59
C SER A 46 -10.12 -2.59 -9.88
N ASN A 47 -10.42 -3.88 -9.79
CA ASN A 47 -10.99 -4.67 -10.87
C ASN A 47 -12.52 -4.47 -10.97
N GLU A 48 -13.17 -5.16 -11.91
CA GLU A 48 -14.62 -5.07 -12.14
C GLU A 48 -15.47 -5.44 -10.91
N ASP A 49 -14.90 -6.21 -9.99
CA ASP A 49 -15.50 -6.67 -8.74
C ASP A 49 -15.37 -5.63 -7.61
N GLY A 50 -14.75 -4.48 -7.85
CA GLY A 50 -14.53 -3.42 -6.86
C GLY A 50 -13.50 -3.79 -5.78
N VAL A 51 -12.66 -4.80 -6.04
CA VAL A 51 -11.52 -5.18 -5.19
C VAL A 51 -10.22 -4.89 -5.92
N MET A 52 -9.09 -4.88 -5.21
CA MET A 52 -7.78 -4.62 -5.81
C MET A 52 -7.47 -5.54 -7.00
N ASP A 53 -7.01 -4.94 -8.09
CA ASP A 53 -6.45 -5.66 -9.24
C ASP A 53 -5.03 -6.17 -8.90
N LEU A 54 -4.88 -7.50 -8.90
CA LEU A 54 -3.60 -8.14 -8.57
C LEU A 54 -2.58 -8.04 -9.69
N ASP A 55 -3.02 -7.95 -10.95
CA ASP A 55 -2.10 -7.84 -12.08
C ASP A 55 -1.54 -6.41 -12.14
N ASP A 56 -2.39 -5.40 -11.95
CA ASP A 56 -1.94 -4.01 -11.79
C ASP A 56 -1.00 -3.83 -10.59
N LEU A 57 -1.29 -4.52 -9.46
CA LEU A 57 -0.39 -4.56 -8.31
C LEU A 57 0.98 -5.16 -8.66
N LYS A 58 1.00 -6.32 -9.33
CA LYS A 58 2.24 -7.00 -9.73
C LYS A 58 3.08 -6.14 -10.66
N ASP A 59 2.45 -5.48 -11.63
CA ASP A 59 3.10 -4.61 -12.61
C ASP A 59 3.73 -3.38 -11.97
N LYS A 60 3.08 -2.79 -10.96
CA LYS A 60 3.55 -1.58 -10.27
C LYS A 60 4.50 -1.89 -9.11
N MET A 61 4.59 -3.15 -8.67
CA MET A 61 5.45 -3.54 -7.57
C MET A 61 6.94 -3.53 -7.98
N SER A 62 7.79 -2.90 -7.17
CA SER A 62 9.25 -2.82 -7.41
C SER A 62 10.01 -2.75 -6.09
N GLU A 63 11.34 -2.89 -6.15
CA GLU A 63 12.23 -2.74 -4.98
C GLU A 63 12.19 -1.33 -4.36
N ARG A 64 11.66 -0.33 -5.08
CA ARG A 64 11.49 1.03 -4.55
C ARG A 64 10.21 1.20 -3.72
N VAL A 65 9.32 0.20 -3.73
CA VAL A 65 8.08 0.23 -2.96
C VAL A 65 8.39 0.01 -1.48
N ALA A 66 8.07 1.01 -0.68
CA ALA A 66 8.22 0.96 0.77
C ALA A 66 6.99 0.34 1.43
N VAL A 67 5.79 0.67 0.96
CA VAL A 67 4.55 0.26 1.63
C VAL A 67 3.35 0.28 0.69
N LEU A 68 2.44 -0.66 0.88
CA LEU A 68 1.07 -0.61 0.36
C LEU A 68 0.10 -0.29 1.50
N MET A 69 -0.74 0.74 1.31
CA MET A 69 -1.78 1.13 2.27
C MET A 69 -3.13 0.53 1.87
N LEU A 70 -3.78 -0.23 2.75
CA LEU A 70 -5.07 -0.89 2.50
C LEU A 70 -6.07 -0.55 3.59
N THR A 71 -7.34 -0.39 3.24
CA THR A 71 -8.45 -0.37 4.20
C THR A 71 -9.19 -1.72 4.09
N ILE A 72 -9.42 -2.41 5.22
CA ILE A 72 -10.12 -3.71 5.23
C ILE A 72 -11.23 -3.67 6.29
N PRO A 73 -12.51 -3.85 5.91
CA PRO A 73 -13.04 -3.89 4.54
C PRO A 73 -12.71 -2.60 3.76
N ASN A 74 -12.69 -2.65 2.43
CA ASN A 74 -12.42 -1.45 1.63
C ASN A 74 -13.55 -0.41 1.79
N THR A 75 -13.44 0.75 1.14
CA THR A 75 -14.44 1.83 1.27
C THR A 75 -15.81 1.49 0.68
N LEU A 76 -15.93 0.37 -0.04
CA LEU A 76 -17.19 -0.22 -0.50
C LEU A 76 -17.75 -1.29 0.46
N GLY A 77 -17.08 -1.54 1.59
CA GLY A 77 -17.46 -2.58 2.56
C GLY A 77 -17.07 -4.00 2.12
N LEU A 78 -16.26 -4.15 1.08
CA LEU A 78 -15.84 -5.45 0.55
C LEU A 78 -14.57 -5.94 1.26
N PHE A 79 -14.59 -7.20 1.69
CA PHE A 79 -13.39 -7.86 2.21
C PHE A 79 -12.41 -8.17 1.09
N ALA A 80 -11.11 -8.00 1.38
CA ALA A 80 -10.04 -8.35 0.45
C ALA A 80 -9.94 -9.88 0.29
N ARG A 81 -10.59 -10.42 -0.75
CA ARG A 81 -10.61 -11.87 -1.06
C ARG A 81 -9.21 -12.47 -1.19
N ASN A 82 -8.25 -11.69 -1.70
CA ASN A 82 -6.90 -12.13 -2.01
C ASN A 82 -5.83 -11.53 -1.09
N ILE A 83 -6.15 -11.20 0.16
CA ILE A 83 -5.21 -10.51 1.06
C ILE A 83 -3.89 -11.28 1.28
N LEU A 84 -3.93 -12.61 1.27
CA LEU A 84 -2.72 -13.43 1.38
C LEU A 84 -1.80 -13.29 0.17
N GLU A 85 -2.38 -13.22 -1.04
CA GLU A 85 -1.59 -13.01 -2.26
C GLU A 85 -1.04 -11.58 -2.31
N VAL A 86 -1.82 -10.57 -1.91
CA VAL A 86 -1.33 -9.20 -1.75
C VAL A 86 -0.16 -9.14 -0.78
N SER A 87 -0.29 -9.77 0.40
CA SER A 87 0.79 -9.84 1.38
C SER A 87 2.04 -10.50 0.82
N ARG A 88 1.90 -11.59 0.08
CA ARG A 88 3.02 -12.25 -0.58
C ARG A 88 3.71 -11.33 -1.59
N ILE A 89 2.97 -10.70 -2.50
CA ILE A 89 3.52 -9.79 -3.52
C ILE A 89 4.34 -8.66 -2.88
N ILE A 90 3.82 -8.08 -1.79
CA ILE A 90 4.48 -6.99 -1.09
C ILE A 90 5.71 -7.47 -0.32
N HIS A 91 5.59 -8.56 0.45
CA HIS A 91 6.68 -9.07 1.30
C HIS A 91 7.80 -9.74 0.50
N ASP A 92 7.50 -10.33 -0.67
CA ASP A 92 8.51 -10.96 -1.54
C ASP A 92 9.56 -9.95 -2.04
N LYS A 93 9.21 -8.66 -2.09
CA LYS A 93 10.17 -7.57 -2.37
C LYS A 93 10.46 -6.73 -1.13
N GLU A 94 10.28 -7.27 0.08
CA GLU A 94 10.53 -6.62 1.37
C GLU A 94 9.76 -5.30 1.62
N GLY A 95 8.61 -5.10 0.98
CA GLY A 95 7.70 -3.98 1.26
C GLY A 95 6.89 -4.19 2.54
N PHE A 96 6.33 -3.13 3.11
CA PHE A 96 5.38 -3.23 4.23
C PHE A 96 3.91 -3.19 3.78
N LEU A 97 3.05 -3.83 4.57
CA LEU A 97 1.60 -3.60 4.52
C LEU A 97 1.18 -2.67 5.66
N TYR A 98 0.51 -1.57 5.31
CA TYR A 98 -0.18 -0.70 6.26
C TYR A 98 -1.68 -0.95 6.15
N LEU A 99 -2.28 -1.45 7.24
CA LEU A 99 -3.72 -1.65 7.33
C LEU A 99 -4.36 -0.44 8.03
N ASP A 100 -5.09 0.34 7.26
CA ASP A 100 -5.92 1.44 7.71
C ASP A 100 -7.16 0.88 8.44
N GLY A 101 -7.22 1.15 9.73
CA GLY A 101 -8.24 0.64 10.64
C GLY A 101 -9.55 1.44 10.66
N ALA A 102 -9.78 2.36 9.72
CA ALA A 102 -10.98 3.19 9.69
C ALA A 102 -12.30 2.38 9.63
N ASN A 103 -12.25 1.14 9.14
CA ASN A 103 -13.40 0.24 8.99
C ASN A 103 -13.34 -0.98 9.93
N LEU A 104 -12.60 -0.90 11.04
CA LEU A 104 -12.50 -1.97 12.06
C LEU A 104 -13.60 -1.88 13.14
#